data_AF-A0A2P4YNP2-F1
#
_entry.id   AF-A0A2P4YNP2-F1
#
_cell.length_a   1.000
_cell.length_b   1.000
_cell.length_c   1.000
_cell.angle_alpha   90.00
_cell.angle_beta   90.00
_cell.angle_gamma   90.00
#
_symmetry.space_group_name_H-M   'P 1'
#
loop_
_entity.id
_entity.type
_entity.pdbx_description
1 polymer ?
#
loop_
_entity_poly.entity_id
_entity_poly.type
_entity_poly.pdbx_seq_one_letter_code
_entity_poly.pdbx_strand_id
1 'polypeptide(L)'
;MSGRYALDADGDVDMTVAQPIYEFIAAPRLKSWDPPALVKWSRDRAHYESQMRARCAVTAETYENVCVTVRGSMLPEMLENVATYILGKLPSEVTDEDLRTLIRSRCETLD
;
A
#
# COMPACT_ATOMS: atom_id res chain seq x y z
N MET A 1 8.79 32.33 -23.49
CA MET A 1 8.01 31.14 -23.12
C MET A 1 7.03 31.58 -22.04
N SER A 2 5.80 31.96 -22.41
CA SER A 2 4.79 32.44 -21.45
C SER A 2 3.84 31.27 -21.15
N GLY A 3 3.84 30.80 -19.91
CA GLY A 3 2.85 29.82 -19.44
C GLY A 3 1.45 30.42 -19.57
N ARG A 4 0.56 29.74 -20.29
CA ARG A 4 -0.84 30.18 -20.46
C ARG A 4 -1.61 29.76 -19.21
N TYR A 5 -1.79 30.67 -18.26
CA TYR A 5 -2.80 30.55 -17.22
C TYR A 5 -4.11 31.14 -17.75
N ALA A 6 -5.24 30.49 -17.46
CA ALA A 6 -6.55 31.07 -17.74
C ALA A 6 -6.81 32.20 -16.74
N LEU A 7 -7.40 33.30 -17.21
CA LEU A 7 -7.73 34.46 -16.38
C LEU A 7 -9.25 34.61 -16.30
N ASP A 8 -9.76 35.05 -15.15
CA ASP A 8 -11.16 35.36 -14.96
C ASP A 8 -11.53 36.76 -15.50
N ALA A 9 -12.79 37.17 -15.28
CA ALA A 9 -13.31 38.45 -15.76
C ALA A 9 -12.64 39.67 -15.12
N ASP A 10 -12.04 39.50 -13.95
CA ASP A 10 -11.34 40.56 -13.20
C ASP A 10 -9.84 40.58 -13.53
N GLY A 11 -9.37 39.65 -14.37
CA GLY A 11 -7.98 39.52 -14.80
C GLY A 11 -7.11 38.74 -13.82
N ASP A 12 -7.73 38.11 -12.82
CA ASP A 12 -7.05 37.23 -11.87
C ASP A 12 -6.90 35.83 -12.47
N VAL A 13 -5.97 35.05 -11.93
CA VAL A 13 -5.75 33.68 -12.39
C VAL A 13 -6.93 32.80 -11.98
N ASP A 14 -7.57 32.16 -12.96
CA ASP A 14 -8.67 31.24 -12.73
C ASP A 14 -8.16 29.96 -12.07
N MET A 15 -8.39 29.85 -10.75
CA MET A 15 -7.98 28.72 -9.92
C MET A 15 -9.02 27.59 -10.01
N THR A 16 -9.24 27.04 -11.22
CA THR A 16 -10.17 25.92 -11.45
C THR A 16 -9.71 24.60 -10.84
N VAL A 17 -8.43 24.50 -10.46
CA VAL A 17 -7.86 23.30 -9.87
C VAL A 17 -7.92 23.44 -8.35
N ALA A 18 -8.86 22.73 -7.72
CA ALA A 18 -8.85 22.56 -6.27
C ALA A 18 -7.47 22.05 -5.84
N GLN A 19 -6.85 22.72 -4.87
CA GLN A 19 -5.56 22.28 -4.34
C GLN A 19 -5.71 20.83 -3.85
N PRO A 20 -4.86 19.90 -4.31
CA PRO A 20 -4.97 18.51 -3.90
C PRO A 20 -4.72 18.41 -2.39
N ILE A 21 -5.74 18.01 -1.64
CA ILE A 21 -5.58 17.62 -0.23
C ILE A 21 -4.79 16.32 -0.25
N TYR A 22 -3.50 16.39 0.07
CA TYR A 22 -2.65 15.20 0.16
C TYR A 22 -2.90 14.51 1.50
N GLU A 23 -3.91 13.64 1.54
CA GLU A 23 -4.07 12.73 2.66
C GLU A 23 -2.86 11.78 2.71
N PHE A 24 -2.24 11.66 3.88
CA PHE A 24 -1.10 10.77 4.05
C PHE A 24 -1.56 9.31 3.99
N ILE A 25 -1.25 8.63 2.88
CA ILE A 25 -1.61 7.23 2.68
C ILE A 25 -0.57 6.34 3.38
N ALA A 26 -0.92 5.85 4.57
CA ALA A 26 -0.05 5.03 5.40
C ALA A 26 -0.19 3.54 5.06
N ALA A 27 0.95 2.84 4.91
CA ALA A 27 0.93 1.38 4.77
C ALA A 27 0.51 0.71 6.10
N PRO A 28 -0.44 -0.24 6.08
CA PRO A 28 -0.84 -0.95 7.29
C PRO A 28 0.28 -1.88 7.74
N ARG A 29 0.63 -1.83 9.03
CA ARG A 29 1.61 -2.72 9.62
C ARG A 29 0.94 -3.99 10.14
N LEU A 30 1.49 -5.15 9.81
CA LEU A 30 1.03 -6.42 10.35
C LEU A 30 1.68 -6.64 11.73
N LYS A 31 0.90 -6.47 12.79
CA LYS A 31 1.39 -6.46 14.18
C LYS A 31 1.34 -7.82 14.86
N SER A 32 0.41 -8.68 14.46
CA SER A 32 0.30 -10.06 14.96
C SER A 32 -0.10 -11.01 13.84
N TRP A 33 0.17 -12.30 14.04
CA TRP A 33 -0.14 -13.37 13.08
C TRP A 33 -1.40 -14.16 13.46
N ASP A 34 -2.26 -13.57 14.29
CA ASP A 34 -3.53 -14.17 14.69
C ASP A 34 -4.61 -13.98 13.61
N PRO A 35 -5.64 -14.85 13.58
CA PRO A 35 -6.75 -14.77 12.64
C PRO A 35 -7.38 -13.38 12.46
N PRO A 36 -7.85 -12.69 13.52
CA PRO A 36 -8.51 -11.39 13.33
C PRO A 36 -7.54 -10.30 12.85
N ALA A 37 -6.26 -10.32 13.23
CA ALA A 37 -5.27 -9.38 12.74
C ALA A 37 -4.96 -9.57 11.26
N LEU A 38 -4.88 -10.81 10.78
CA LEU A 38 -4.66 -11.11 9.36
C LEU A 38 -5.82 -10.63 8.48
N VAL A 39 -7.07 -10.88 8.91
CA VAL A 39 -8.27 -10.42 8.20
C VAL A 39 -8.32 -8.90 8.17
N LYS A 40 -8.10 -8.24 9.31
CA LYS A 40 -8.09 -6.78 9.39
C LYS A 40 -7.00 -6.19 8.50
N TRP A 41 -5.76 -6.69 8.62
CA TRP A 41 -4.65 -6.22 7.81
C TRP A 41 -4.89 -6.42 6.33
N SER A 42 -5.47 -7.55 5.90
CA SER A 42 -5.80 -7.82 4.50
C SER A 42 -6.76 -6.77 3.92
N ARG A 43 -7.80 -6.39 4.68
CA ARG A 43 -8.75 -5.34 4.30
C ARG A 43 -8.09 -3.96 4.23
N ASP A 44 -7.35 -3.61 5.28
CA ASP A 44 -6.61 -2.34 5.35
C ASP A 44 -5.58 -2.24 4.20
N ARG A 45 -4.95 -3.36 3.86
CA ARG A 45 -3.96 -3.47 2.77
C ARG A 45 -4.61 -3.27 1.42
N ALA A 46 -5.76 -3.90 1.15
CA ALA A 46 -6.50 -3.71 -0.09
C ALA A 46 -6.90 -2.23 -0.28
N HIS A 47 -7.34 -1.58 0.80
CA HIS A 47 -7.67 -0.16 0.79
C HIS A 47 -6.44 0.72 0.53
N TYR A 48 -5.32 0.47 1.22
CA TYR A 48 -4.05 1.15 1.00
C TYR A 48 -3.56 1.04 -0.46
N GLU A 49 -3.58 -0.18 -1.02
CA GLU A 49 -3.13 -0.40 -2.40
C GLU A 49 -4.05 0.29 -3.42
N SER A 50 -5.36 0.39 -3.14
CA SER A 50 -6.30 1.16 -3.96
C SER A 50 -5.95 2.65 -3.98
N GLN A 51 -5.71 3.23 -2.81
CA GLN A 51 -5.30 4.64 -2.68
C GLN A 51 -3.95 4.91 -3.35
N MET A 52 -2.97 3.99 -3.22
CA MET A 52 -1.68 4.11 -3.90
C MET A 52 -1.80 4.11 -5.41
N ARG A 53 -2.63 3.24 -6.00
CA ARG A 53 -2.89 3.25 -7.44
C ARG A 53 -3.56 4.54 -7.90
N ALA A 54 -4.51 5.05 -7.12
CA ALA A 54 -5.17 6.33 -7.40
C ALA A 54 -4.18 7.50 -7.37
N ARG A 55 -3.26 7.54 -6.40
CA ARG A 55 -2.19 8.55 -6.36
C ARG A 55 -1.29 8.48 -7.58
N CYS A 56 -0.76 7.29 -7.89
CA CYS A 56 0.12 7.07 -9.04
C CYS A 56 -0.51 7.50 -10.38
N ALA A 57 -1.83 7.39 -10.52
CA ALA A 57 -2.55 7.83 -11.72
C ALA A 57 -2.48 9.35 -11.94
N VAL A 58 -2.24 10.14 -10.89
CA VAL A 58 -2.18 11.61 -10.94
C VAL A 58 -0.73 12.12 -10.87
N THR A 59 0.16 11.43 -10.15
CA THR A 59 1.53 11.88 -9.88
C THR A 59 2.57 11.38 -10.87
N ALA A 60 2.20 10.48 -11.79
CA ALA A 60 3.12 9.76 -12.68
C ALA A 60 4.20 8.94 -11.95
N GLU A 61 3.99 8.65 -10.66
CA GLU A 61 4.84 7.74 -9.88
C GLU A 61 4.60 6.29 -10.30
N THR A 62 5.66 5.47 -10.32
CA THR A 62 5.55 4.02 -10.52
C THR A 62 5.08 3.33 -9.24
N TYR A 63 3.96 2.62 -9.29
CA TYR A 63 3.33 1.97 -8.13
C TYR A 63 4.28 1.04 -7.38
N GLU A 64 5.06 0.24 -8.11
CA GLU A 64 6.02 -0.73 -7.56
C GLU A 64 7.13 -0.06 -6.74
N ASN A 65 7.47 1.19 -7.06
CA ASN A 65 8.53 1.94 -6.38
C ASN A 65 8.04 2.63 -5.10
N VAL A 66 6.73 2.94 -5.02
CA VAL A 66 6.17 3.74 -3.93
C VAL A 66 5.33 2.93 -2.95
N CYS A 67 4.84 1.76 -3.36
CA CYS A 67 4.07 0.88 -2.51
C CYS A 67 4.99 0.10 -1.56
N VAL A 68 4.70 0.15 -0.27
CA VAL A 68 5.44 -0.66 0.72
C VAL A 68 5.18 -2.13 0.43
N THR A 69 6.22 -2.96 0.35
CA THR A 69 6.10 -4.41 0.13
C THR A 69 5.34 -5.10 1.26
N VAL A 70 4.76 -6.28 0.99
CA VAL A 70 4.11 -7.07 2.04
C VAL A 70 5.14 -7.46 3.10
N ARG A 71 6.32 -7.90 2.67
CA ARG A 71 7.48 -8.12 3.52
C ARG A 71 7.81 -6.90 4.39
N GLY A 72 7.85 -5.70 3.78
CA GLY A 72 8.16 -4.45 4.47
C GLY A 72 7.08 -3.99 5.45
N SER A 73 5.87 -4.54 5.36
CA SER A 73 4.77 -4.26 6.28
C SER A 73 4.78 -5.10 7.56
N MET A 74 5.61 -6.15 7.60
CA MET A 74 5.69 -7.11 8.70
C MET A 74 6.74 -6.70 9.75
N LEU A 75 6.58 -7.20 10.97
CA LEU A 75 7.64 -7.14 11.98
C LEU A 75 8.78 -8.13 11.59
N PRO A 76 10.06 -7.77 11.76
CA PRO A 76 11.18 -8.65 11.40
C PRO A 76 11.10 -10.03 12.04
N GLU A 77 10.85 -10.10 13.35
CA GLU A 77 10.71 -11.36 14.10
C GLU A 77 9.54 -12.21 13.60
N MET A 78 8.44 -11.57 13.18
CA MET A 78 7.30 -12.28 12.60
C MET A 78 7.64 -12.84 11.23
N LEU A 79 8.33 -12.07 10.39
CA LEU A 79 8.78 -12.51 9.08
C LEU A 79 9.73 -13.71 9.21
N GLU A 80 10.65 -13.70 10.17
CA GLU A 80 11.53 -14.84 10.47
C GLU A 80 10.71 -16.07 10.85
N ASN A 81 9.77 -15.93 11.79
CA ASN A 81 8.91 -17.03 12.22
C ASN A 81 8.07 -17.61 11.07
N VAL A 82 7.48 -16.74 10.23
CA VAL A 82 6.68 -17.16 9.07
C VAL A 82 7.56 -17.85 8.03
N ALA A 83 8.74 -17.30 7.74
CA ALA A 83 9.69 -17.88 6.81
C ALA A 83 10.12 -19.29 7.24
N THR A 84 10.60 -19.42 8.48
CA THR A 84 11.17 -20.67 9.00
C THR A 84 10.10 -21.71 9.30
N TYR A 85 9.04 -21.36 10.02
CA TYR A 85 8.10 -22.35 10.58
C TYR A 85 6.88 -22.61 9.70
N ILE A 86 6.51 -21.69 8.80
CA ILE A 86 5.33 -21.85 7.94
C ILE A 86 5.74 -22.14 6.50
N LEU A 87 6.69 -21.37 5.95
CA LEU A 87 7.13 -21.54 4.56
C LEU A 87 8.30 -22.51 4.40
N GLY A 88 9.05 -22.79 5.47
CA GLY A 88 10.25 -23.64 5.41
C GLY A 88 11.36 -23.05 4.53
N LYS A 89 11.42 -21.72 4.40
CA LYS A 89 12.37 -20.98 3.56
C LYS A 89 13.30 -20.11 4.42
N LEU A 90 14.46 -19.73 3.88
CA LEU A 90 15.26 -18.67 4.51
C LEU A 90 14.50 -17.35 4.44
N PRO A 91 14.61 -16.47 5.46
CA PRO A 91 13.98 -15.16 5.40
C PRO A 91 14.39 -14.36 4.16
N SER A 92 15.58 -14.52 3.62
CA SER A 92 16.03 -13.84 2.38
C SER A 92 15.37 -14.36 1.10
N GLU A 93 14.86 -15.59 1.11
CA GLU A 93 14.25 -16.26 -0.07
C GLU A 93 12.73 -16.06 -0.14
N VAL A 94 12.12 -15.57 0.94
CA VAL A 94 10.68 -15.30 0.99
C VAL A 94 10.33 -14.08 0.15
N THR A 95 9.50 -14.31 -0.87
CA THR A 95 8.99 -13.27 -1.77
C THR A 95 7.70 -12.66 -1.26
N ASP A 96 7.36 -11.46 -1.76
CA ASP A 96 6.07 -10.83 -1.48
C ASP A 96 4.88 -11.69 -1.96
N GLU A 97 5.07 -12.46 -3.02
CA GLU A 97 4.02 -13.35 -3.55
C GLU A 97 3.77 -14.56 -2.66
N ASP A 98 4.85 -15.14 -2.08
CA ASP A 98 4.73 -16.19 -1.06
C ASP A 98 3.88 -15.71 0.12
N LEU A 99 4.18 -14.51 0.61
CA LEU A 99 3.48 -13.90 1.76
C LEU A 99 2.03 -13.58 1.43
N ARG A 100 1.75 -12.99 0.25
CA ARG A 100 0.37 -12.71 -0.21
C ARG A 100 -0.47 -13.96 -0.30
N THR A 101 0.08 -15.01 -0.88
CA THR A 101 -0.62 -16.30 -1.04
C THR A 101 -0.91 -16.92 0.31
N LEU A 102 0.07 -16.90 1.23
CA LEU A 102 -0.09 -17.43 2.58
C LEU A 102 -1.12 -16.65 3.42
N ILE A 103 -1.09 -15.32 3.37
CA ILE A 103 -2.04 -14.50 4.12
C ILE A 103 -3.46 -14.70 3.57
N ARG A 104 -3.62 -14.81 2.24
CA ARG A 104 -4.91 -15.09 1.62
C ARG A 104 -5.49 -16.43 2.05
N SER A 105 -4.71 -17.51 1.96
CA SER A 105 -5.17 -18.84 2.37
C SER A 105 -5.52 -18.91 3.86
N ARG A 106 -4.77 -18.20 4.71
CA ARG A 106 -5.11 -18.04 6.12
C ARG A 106 -6.43 -17.31 6.32
N CYS A 107 -6.69 -16.22 5.60
CA CYS A 107 -7.96 -15.50 5.70
C CYS A 107 -9.15 -16.35 5.22
N GLU A 108 -9.00 -17.13 4.16
CA GLU A 108 -10.07 -17.99 3.60
C GLU A 108 -10.40 -19.20 4.48
N THR A 109 -9.44 -19.69 5.28
CA THR A 109 -9.66 -20.80 6.22
C THR A 109 -10.35 -20.38 7.53
N LEU A 110 -10.66 -19.09 7.67
CA LEU A 110 -11.25 -18.50 8.88
C LEU A 110 -12.70 -18.02 8.67
N ASP A 111 -13.22 -18.13 7.44
CA ASP A 111 -14.63 -17.97 7.09
C ASP A 111 -15.39 -19.31 7.24
#